data_AF-A0A645DYX7-F1
#
_entry.id   AF-A0A645DYX7-F1
#
_cell.length_a   1.000
_cell.length_b   1.000
_cell.length_c   1.000
_cell.angle_alpha   90.00
_cell.angle_beta   90.00
_cell.angle_gamma   90.00
#
_symmetry.space_group_name_H-M   'P 1'
#
loop_
_entity.id
_entity.type
_entity.pdbx_description
1 polymer ?
#
loop_
_entity_poly.entity_id
_entity_poly.type
_entity_poly.pdbx_seq_one_letter_code
_entity_poly.pdbx_strand_id
1 'polypeptide(L)' 'MNKYLTASILGIISIAINVWIMYQTRYDKGLNPITKKNLEKLSYALIVAAVLFMTFG' A
#
# COMPACT_ATOMS: atom_id res chain seq x y z
N MET A 1 10.49 -13.94 -13.02
CA MET A 1 10.79 -12.98 -11.92
C MET A 1 10.57 -13.71 -10.60
N ASN A 2 11.47 -13.60 -9.62
CA ASN A 2 11.35 -14.35 -8.36
C ASN A 2 10.06 -13.91 -7.61
N LYS A 3 9.21 -14.86 -7.20
CA LYS A 3 7.94 -14.56 -6.50
C LYS A 3 8.13 -13.73 -5.23
N TYR A 4 9.25 -13.93 -4.54
CA TYR A 4 9.63 -13.12 -3.38
C TYR A 4 9.99 -11.68 -3.75
N LEU A 5 10.55 -11.45 -4.94
CA LEU A 5 10.84 -10.09 -5.44
C LEU A 5 9.55 -9.34 -5.74
N THR A 6 8.59 -9.99 -6.42
CA THR A 6 7.26 -9.38 -6.68
C THR A 6 6.52 -9.05 -5.39
N ALA A 7 6.49 -9.99 -4.43
CA ALA A 7 5.86 -9.77 -3.12
C ALA A 7 6.54 -8.64 -2.32
N SER A 8 7.88 -8.56 -2.38
CA SER A 8 8.65 -7.49 -1.73
C SER A 8 8.32 -6.11 -2.32
N ILE A 9 8.23 -6.00 -3.65
CA ILE A 9 7.87 -4.76 -4.32
C ILE A 9 6.46 -4.31 -3.91
N LEU A 10 5.49 -5.23 -3.90
CA LEU A 10 4.12 -4.93 -3.47
C LEU A 10 4.06 -4.46 -2.01
N GLY A 11 4.83 -5.08 -1.12
CA GLY A 11 4.97 -4.66 0.28
C GLY A 11 5.56 -3.26 0.42
N ILE A 12 6.64 -2.96 -0.31
CA ILE A 12 7.28 -1.63 -0.28
C ILE A 12 6.31 -0.55 -0.78
N ILE A 13 5.56 -0.81 -1.85
CA ILE A 13 4.55 0.14 -2.38
C ILE A 13 3.45 0.38 -1.34
N SER A 14 2.95 -0.66 -0.68
CA SER A 14 1.95 -0.53 0.38
C SER A 14 2.45 0.34 1.55
N ILE A 15 3.71 0.15 1.98
CA ILE A 15 4.31 0.96 3.04
C ILE A 15 4.44 2.41 2.60
N ALA A 16 4.92 2.66 1.37
CA ALA A 16 5.06 4.02 0.84
C ALA A 16 3.72 4.77 0.80
N ILE A 17 2.63 4.10 0.40
CA ILE A 17 1.28 4.69 0.42
C ILE A 17 0.88 5.09 1.85
N ASN A 18 1.09 4.23 2.85
CA ASN A 18 0.77 4.55 4.24
C ASN A 18 1.60 5.71 4.79
N VAL A 19 2.91 5.71 4.54
CA VAL A 19 3.80 6.79 4.96
C VAL A 19 3.35 8.11 4.34
N TRP A 20 2.96 8.10 3.06
CA TRP A 20 2.44 9.28 2.38
C TRP A 20 1.12 9.77 2.98
N ILE A 21 0.17 8.88 3.28
CA ILE A 21 -1.08 9.24 3.97
C ILE A 21 -0.77 9.89 5.33
N MET A 22 0.14 9.30 6.10
CA MET A 22 0.56 9.84 7.41
C MET A 22 1.21 11.22 7.27
N TYR A 23 2.08 11.40 6.28
CA TYR A 23 2.69 12.69 5.97
C TYR A 23 1.62 13.74 5.66
N GLN A 24 0.69 13.44 4.75
CA GLN A 24 -0.36 14.37 4.37
C GLN A 24 -1.33 14.69 5.53
N THR A 25 -1.57 13.72 6.42
CA THR A 25 -2.44 13.90 7.59
C THR A 25 -1.75 14.73 8.69
N ARG A 26 -0.43 14.62 8.84
CA ARG A 26 0.34 15.34 9.87
C ARG A 26 0.74 16.75 9.48
N TYR A 27 1.03 17.00 8.19
CA TYR A 27 1.53 18.28 7.70
C TYR A 27 0.42 19.16 7.08
N ASP A 28 -0.82 19.00 7.55
CA ASP A 28 -1.94 19.93 7.34
C ASP A 28 -2.36 20.20 5.88
N LYS A 29 -1.94 19.37 4.91
CA LYS A 29 -2.43 19.49 3.53
C LYS A 29 -3.87 19.00 3.35
N GLY A 30 -4.51 18.49 4.40
CA GLY A 30 -5.90 18.09 4.40
C GLY A 30 -6.19 17.06 3.31
N LEU A 31 -5.81 15.80 3.54
CA LEU A 31 -6.13 14.75 2.58
C LEU A 31 -7.65 14.57 2.52
N ASN A 32 -8.23 14.69 1.32
CA ASN A 32 -9.68 14.45 1.12
C ASN A 32 -10.05 13.08 1.73
N PRO A 33 -11.09 13.00 2.59
CA PRO A 33 -11.49 11.77 3.26
C PRO A 33 -11.76 10.59 2.31
N ILE A 34 -12.29 10.88 1.11
CA ILE A 34 -12.56 9.88 0.07
C ILE A 34 -11.23 9.36 -0.49
N THR A 35 -10.31 10.26 -0.82
CA THR A 35 -8.97 9.91 -1.33
C THR A 35 -8.19 9.10 -0.30
N LYS A 36 -8.25 9.49 0.98
CA LYS A 36 -7.65 8.74 2.09
C LYS A 36 -8.18 7.30 2.12
N LYS A 37 -9.50 7.13 2.17
CA LYS A 37 -10.15 5.81 2.23
C LYS A 37 -9.80 4.93 1.02
N ASN A 38 -9.72 5.52 -0.17
CA ASN A 38 -9.35 4.79 -1.39
C ASN A 38 -7.88 4.35 -1.36
N LEU A 39 -6.97 5.19 -0.88
CA LEU A 39 -5.55 4.85 -0.75
C LEU A 39 -5.31 3.78 0.34
N GLU A 40 -6.04 3.85 1.46
CA GLU A 40 -6.01 2.80 2.48
C GLU A 40 -6.46 1.47 1.89
N LYS A 41 -7.59 1.44 1.17
CA LYS A 41 -8.07 0.24 0.45
C LYS A 41 -7.04 -0.29 -0.55
N LEU A 42 -6.40 0.59 -1.32
CA LEU A 42 -5.35 0.21 -2.27
C LEU A 42 -4.17 -0.43 -1.55
N SER A 43 -3.70 0.17 -0.45
CA SER A 43 -2.63 -0.42 0.36
C SER A 43 -3.00 -1.82 0.86
N TYR A 44 -4.21 -2.01 1.40
CA TYR A 44 -4.66 -3.33 1.83
C TYR A 44 -4.71 -4.33 0.68
N ALA A 45 -5.22 -3.91 -0.49
CA ALA A 45 -5.26 -4.77 -1.67
C ALA A 45 -3.86 -5.21 -2.12
N LEU A 46 -2.85 -4.33 -2.04
CA LEU A 46 -1.47 -4.66 -2.36
C LEU A 46 -0.86 -5.68 -1.40
N ILE A 47 -1.18 -5.59 -0.09
CA ILE A 47 -0.76 -6.59 0.90
C ILE A 47 -1.41 -7.95 0.59
N VAL A 48 -2.72 -7.95 0.33
CA VAL A 48 -3.44 -9.19 -0.02
C VAL A 48 -2.86 -9.80 -1.30
N ALA A 49 -2.59 -8.99 -2.33
CA ALA A 49 -1.94 -9.45 -3.55
C ALA A 49 -0.55 -10.04 -3.29
N ALA A 50 0.27 -9.42 -2.42
CA ALA A 50 1.58 -9.93 -2.05
C ALA A 50 1.48 -11.31 -1.36
N VAL A 51 0.53 -11.47 -0.43
CA VAL A 51 0.30 -12.75 0.26
C VAL A 51 -0.18 -13.82 -0.70
N LEU A 52 -1.12 -13.50 -1.60
CA LEU A 52 -1.60 -14.43 -2.62
C LEU A 52 -0.47 -14.85 -3.56
N PHE A 53 0.39 -13.91 -3.97
CA PHE A 53 1.53 -14.20 -4.84
C PHE A 53 2.59 -15.08 -4.16
N MET A 54 2.80 -14.92 -2.85
CA MET A 54 3.68 -15.82 -2.10
C MET A 54 3.10 -17.22 -1.92
N THR A 55 1.78 -17.31 -1.76
CA THR A 55 1.06 -18.56 -1.47
C THR A 55 0.84 -19.40 -2.73
N PHE A 56 0.46 -18.76 -3.84
CA PHE A 56 0.01 -19.44 -5.06
C PHE A 56 0.91 -19.20 -6.29
N GLY A 57 1.91 -18.32 -6.18
CA GLY A 57 2.87 -18.00 -7.26
C GLY A 57 4.22 -18.69 -7.16
#